data_AF-A0A7Z0MYL8-F1
#
_entry.id   AF-A0A7Z0MYL8-F1
#
_cell.length_a   1.000
_cell.length_b   1.000
_cell.length_c   1.000
_cell.angle_alpha   90.00
_cell.angle_beta   90.00
_cell.angle_gamma   90.00
#
_symmetry.space_group_name_H-M   'P 1'
#
loop_
_entity.id
_entity.type
_entity.pdbx_description
1 polymer ?
#
loop_
_entity_poly.entity_id
_entity_poly.type
_entity_poly.pdbx_seq_one_letter_code
_entity_poly.pdbx_strand_id
1 'polypeptide(L)' 'MNQHDASYRQLFRDPHMVRSLFKGIINEPWLNALDWQGLQSLALPRFRVQ' A
#
# COMPACT_ATOMS: atom_id res chain seq x y z
N MET A 1 -3.76 -12.39 -16.58
CA MET A 1 -3.54 -11.62 -15.35
C MET A 1 -2.91 -12.56 -14.35
N ASN A 2 -1.67 -12.31 -13.96
CA ASN A 2 -0.94 -13.19 -13.03
C ASN A 2 -1.64 -13.12 -11.67
N GLN A 3 -2.01 -14.26 -11.08
CA GLN A 3 -2.65 -14.32 -9.75
C GLN A 3 -1.87 -13.54 -8.68
N HIS A 4 -0.55 -13.50 -8.81
CA HIS A 4 0.34 -12.72 -7.96
C HIS A 4 0.04 -11.22 -8.00
N ASP A 5 -0.35 -10.64 -9.15
CA ASP A 5 -0.71 -9.22 -9.26
C ASP A 5 -1.95 -8.87 -8.43
N ALA A 6 -2.93 -9.78 -8.36
CA ALA A 6 -4.18 -9.55 -7.65
C ALA A 6 -3.97 -9.56 -6.13
N SER A 7 -3.28 -10.58 -5.62
CA SER A 7 -2.97 -10.69 -4.19
C SER A 7 -2.03 -9.58 -3.73
N TYR A 8 -1.05 -9.20 -4.55
CA TYR A 8 -0.15 -8.10 -4.24
C TYR A 8 -0.94 -6.77 -4.16
N ARG A 9 -1.80 -6.47 -5.14
CA ARG A 9 -2.66 -5.28 -5.09
C ARG A 9 -3.58 -5.25 -3.88
N GLN A 10 -4.11 -6.40 -3.44
CA GLN A 10 -4.94 -6.48 -2.24
C GLN A 10 -4.16 -6.15 -0.97
N LEU A 11 -2.93 -6.68 -0.82
CA LEU A 11 -2.07 -6.42 0.33
C LEU A 11 -1.75 -4.92 0.48
N PHE A 12 -1.42 -4.24 -0.62
CA PHE A 12 -1.07 -2.82 -0.63
C PHE A 12 -2.27 -1.87 -0.79
N ARG A 13 -3.51 -2.38 -0.74
CA ARG A 13 -4.71 -1.56 -0.85
C ARG A 13 -5.00 -0.78 0.43
N ASP A 14 -4.68 -1.35 1.59
CA ASP A 14 -4.95 -0.73 2.88
C ASP A 14 -3.71 0.02 3.41
N PRO A 15 -3.74 1.37 3.52
CA PRO A 15 -2.67 2.16 4.10
C PRO A 15 -2.22 1.70 5.50
N HIS A 16 -3.16 1.21 6.33
CA HIS A 16 -2.85 0.71 7.67
C HIS A 16 -2.03 -0.58 7.63
N MET A 17 -2.36 -1.47 6.69
CA MET A 17 -1.61 -2.71 6.44
C MET A 17 -0.18 -2.39 6.00
N VAL A 18 -0.02 -1.47 5.04
CA VAL A 18 1.29 -1.05 4.53
C VAL A 18 2.14 -0.44 5.64
N ARG A 19 1.56 0.48 6.43
CA ARG A 19 2.25 1.08 7.59
C ARG A 19 2.70 0.01 8.59
N SER A 20 1.85 -0.98 8.88
CA SER A 20 2.15 -2.03 9.84
C SER A 20 3.26 -2.96 9.34
N LEU A 21 3.25 -3.32 8.05
CA LEU A 21 4.31 -4.12 7.42
C LEU A 21 5.66 -3.41 7.49
N PHE A 22 5.72 -2.14 7.11
CA PHE A 22 6.97 -1.38 7.12
C PHE A 22 7.53 -1.25 8.55
N LYS A 23 6.67 -0.92 9.53
CA LYS A 23 7.09 -0.79 10.93
C LYS A 23 7.44 -2.13 11.61
N GLY A 24 6.87 -3.24 11.15
CA GLY A 24 7.13 -4.57 11.71
C GLY A 24 8.37 -5.25 11.12
N ILE A 25 8.79 -4.87 9.91
CA ILE A 25 9.89 -5.51 9.19
C ILE A 25 11.16 -4.65 9.22
N ILE A 26 11.02 -3.33 9.09
CA ILE A 26 12.15 -2.42 8.94
C ILE A 26 12.41 -1.75 10.29
N ASN A 27 13.65 -1.84 10.79
CA ASN A 27 14.08 -1.22 12.03
C ASN A 27 15.09 -0.09 11.77
N GLU A 28 14.64 0.93 11.03
CA GLU A 28 15.51 2.03 10.61
C GLU A 28 14.96 3.40 11.07
N PRO A 29 15.81 4.35 11.48
CA PRO A 29 15.37 5.65 12.01
C PRO A 29 14.54 6.49 11.02
N TRP A 30 14.81 6.34 9.72
CA TRP A 30 14.15 7.12 8.66
C TRP A 30 12.64 6.84 8.55
N LEU A 31 12.14 5.72 9.08
CA LEU A 31 10.69 5.42 9.12
C LEU A 31 9.90 6.47 9.90
N ASN A 32 10.50 7.12 10.89
CA ASN A 32 9.85 8.15 11.69
C ASN A 32 9.70 9.47 10.92
N ALA A 33 10.47 9.66 9.85
CA ALA A 33 10.39 10.84 8.99
C ALA A 33 9.38 10.69 7.85
N LEU A 34 8.81 9.50 7.65
CA LEU A 34 7.78 9.28 6.64
C LEU A 34 6.44 9.87 7.07
N ASP A 35 5.77 10.55 6.14
CA ASP A 35 4.38 10.96 6.29
C ASP A 35 3.44 9.76 6.08
N TRP A 36 3.11 9.09 7.19
CA TRP A 36 2.17 7.97 7.21
C TRP A 36 0.71 8.40 7.02
N GLN A 37 0.37 9.68 7.24
CA GLN A 37 -0.99 10.19 7.07
C GLN A 37 -1.31 10.50 5.61
N GLY A 38 -0.27 10.84 4.82
CA GLY A 38 -0.37 11.03 3.38
C GLY A 38 -0.54 9.76 2.55
N LEU A 39 -0.45 8.56 3.14
CA LEU A 39 -0.68 7.30 2.44
C LEU A 39 -2.14 7.18 2.00
N GLN A 40 -2.35 7.03 0.69
CA GLN A 40 -3.67 6.86 0.10
C GLN A 40 -3.80 5.45 -0.49
N SER A 41 -4.98 4.85 -0.33
CA SER A 41 -5.33 3.65 -1.09
C SER A 41 -5.32 4.00 -2.57
N LEU A 42 -4.72 3.13 -3.39
CA LEU A 42 -4.92 3.20 -4.83
C LEU A 42 -6.41 2.93 -5.11
N ALA A 43 -7.18 3.98 -5.34
CA ALA A 43 -8.47 3.85 -5.98
C ALA A 43 -8.19 3.27 -7.37
N LEU A 44 -8.58 2.01 -7.61
CA LEU A 44 -8.53 1.44 -8.94
C LEU A 44 -9.21 2.45 -9.89
N PRO A 45 -8.54 2.91 -10.97
CA PRO A 45 -9.21 3.76 -11.93
C PRO A 45 -10.45 3.01 -12.39
N ARG A 46 -11.62 3.61 -12.17
CA ARG A 46 -12.87 3.12 -12.71
C ARG A 46 -12.75 3.32 -14.22
N PHE A 47 -12.28 2.30 -14.93
CA PHE A 47 -12.24 2.29 -16.38
C PHE A 47 -13.67 2.60 -16.86
N ARG A 48 -13.90 3.82 -17.35
CA ARG A 48 -15.09 4.13 -18.14
C ARG A 48 -14.87 3.45 -19.48
N VAL A 49 -15.59 2.36 -19.70
CA VAL A 49 -15.83 1.87 -21.04
C VAL A 49 -16.75 2.91 -21.68
N GLN A 50 -16.23 3.66 -22.65
CA GLN A 50 -17.04 4.42 -23.62
C GLN A 50 -17.52 3.45 -24.69
#